data_AF-A0A2E7JX19-F1
#
_entry.id   AF-A0A2E7JX19-F1
#
_cell.length_a   1.000
_cell.length_b   1.000
_cell.length_c   1.000
_cell.angle_alpha   90.00
_cell.angle_beta   90.00
_cell.angle_gamma   90.00
#
_symmetry.space_group_name_H-M   'P 1'
#
loop_
_entity.id
_entity.type
_entity.pdbx_description
1 polymer ?
#
loop_
_entity_poly.entity_id
_entity_poly.type
_entity_poly.pdbx_seq_one_letter_code
_entity_poly.pdbx_strand_id
1 'polypeptide(L)' 'MVALLHPMELNREVSNKKLAKSASLARSHGERAALVIAGRGIGPDTAGRILRKQLRDESDLVKAIIEAEITYARTRRFWD' A
#
# COMPACT_ATOMS: atom_id res chain seq x y z
N MET A 1 21.66 10.03 -1.02
CA MET A 1 22.31 8.72 -0.76
C MET A 1 21.50 8.06 0.35
N VAL A 2 20.73 6.98 0.20
CA VAL A 2 20.33 6.11 -0.91
C VAL A 2 19.06 5.40 -0.40
N ALA A 3 18.00 5.43 -1.19
CA ALA A 3 16.94 4.42 -1.20
C ALA A 3 16.24 4.60 -2.55
N LEU A 4 16.96 4.38 -3.66
CA LEU A 4 16.74 3.17 -4.44
C LEU A 4 15.26 2.77 -4.41
N LEU A 5 14.46 3.48 -5.20
CA LEU A 5 13.82 2.90 -6.39
C LEU A 5 13.92 1.37 -6.38
N HIS A 6 13.16 0.75 -5.49
CA HIS A 6 13.14 -0.69 -5.48
C HIS A 6 12.23 -1.09 -6.64
N PRO A 7 12.78 -1.81 -7.63
CA PRO A 7 12.17 -2.05 -8.92
C PRO A 7 10.70 -2.43 -8.74
N MET A 8 9.84 -1.61 -9.32
CA MET A 8 8.45 -1.94 -9.58
C MET A 8 8.52 -3.18 -10.48
N GLU A 9 8.41 -4.37 -9.90
CA GLU A 9 8.42 -5.62 -10.64
C GLU A 9 7.22 -5.60 -11.59
N LEU A 10 7.46 -5.16 -12.82
CA LEU A 10 6.49 -4.91 -13.88
C LEU A 10 6.01 -6.20 -14.55
N ASN A 11 6.05 -7.34 -13.86
CA ASN A 11 5.65 -8.61 -14.46
C ASN A 11 4.89 -9.51 -13.48
N ARG A 12 3.71 -9.05 -13.07
CA ARG A 12 2.65 -9.92 -12.55
C ARG A 12 1.36 -9.48 -13.21
N GLU A 13 0.69 -10.38 -13.90
CA GLU A 13 -0.69 -10.17 -14.33
C GLU A 13 -1.51 -9.68 -13.13
N VAL A 14 -1.88 -8.40 -13.15
CA VAL A 14 -2.67 -7.84 -12.06
C VAL A 14 -4.07 -8.37 -12.27
N SER A 15 -4.46 -9.35 -11.45
CA SER A 15 -5.83 -9.89 -11.47
C SER A 15 -6.85 -8.75 -11.52
N ASN A 16 -7.83 -8.85 -12.43
CA ASN A 16 -8.91 -7.85 -12.58
C ASN A 16 -9.56 -7.48 -11.24
N LYS A 17 -9.63 -8.42 -10.29
CA LYS A 17 -10.15 -8.19 -8.94
C LYS A 17 -9.31 -7.18 -8.14
N LYS A 18 -7.98 -7.24 -8.26
CA LYS A 18 -7.06 -6.30 -7.59
C LYS A 18 -7.18 -4.90 -8.18
N LEU A 19 -7.26 -4.80 -9.51
CA LEU A 19 -7.47 -3.54 -10.24
C LEU A 19 -8.79 -2.87 -9.85
N ALA A 20 -9.88 -3.64 -9.83
CA ALA A 20 -11.19 -3.14 -9.41
C ALA A 20 -11.18 -2.64 -7.97
N LYS A 21 -10.54 -3.37 -7.04
CA LYS A 21 -10.38 -2.93 -5.65
C LYS A 21 -9.56 -1.64 -5.52
N SER A 22 -8.41 -1.53 -6.22
CA SER A 22 -7.60 -0.31 -6.18
C SER A 22 -8.35 0.89 -6.76
N ALA A 23 -9.09 0.70 -7.87
CA ALA A 23 -9.92 1.75 -8.45
C ALA A 23 -11.03 2.21 -7.50
N SER A 24 -11.70 1.25 -6.82
CA SER A 24 -12.70 1.58 -5.81
C SER A 24 -12.10 2.37 -4.64
N LEU A 25 -10.90 2.00 -4.17
CA LEU A 25 -10.22 2.72 -3.09
C LEU A 25 -9.82 4.13 -3.51
N ALA A 26 -9.28 4.29 -4.72
CA ALA A 26 -8.97 5.58 -5.30
C ALA A 26 -10.23 6.47 -5.40
N ARG A 27 -11.35 5.90 -5.84
CA ARG A 27 -12.63 6.63 -5.91
C ARG A 27 -13.16 7.06 -4.54
N SER A 28 -12.99 6.23 -3.51
CA SER A 28 -13.52 6.51 -2.16
C SER A 28 -12.65 7.43 -1.32
N HIS A 29 -11.32 7.32 -1.43
CA HIS A 29 -10.38 8.01 -0.54
C HIS A 29 -9.44 8.99 -1.28
N GLY A 30 -9.52 9.07 -2.61
CA GLY A 30 -8.77 10.04 -3.41
C GLY A 30 -7.25 9.91 -3.26
N GLU A 31 -6.60 11.04 -3.02
CA GLU A 31 -5.14 11.18 -2.87
C GLU A 31 -4.56 10.26 -1.79
N ARG A 32 -5.30 10.05 -0.68
CA ARG A 32 -4.85 9.18 0.40
C ARG A 32 -4.72 7.73 -0.06
N ALA A 33 -5.60 7.27 -0.95
CA ALA A 33 -5.48 5.93 -1.50
C ALA A 33 -4.27 5.79 -2.43
N ALA A 34 -3.98 6.80 -3.24
CA ALA A 34 -2.79 6.81 -4.08
C ALA A 34 -1.51 6.74 -3.23
N LEU A 35 -1.43 7.54 -2.15
CA LEU A 35 -0.30 7.54 -1.23
C LEU A 35 -0.08 6.18 -0.57
N VAL A 36 -1.15 5.54 -0.08
CA VAL A 36 -1.06 4.23 0.58
C VAL A 36 -0.65 3.13 -0.40
N ILE A 37 -1.19 3.13 -1.62
CA ILE A 37 -0.86 2.12 -2.64
C ILE A 37 0.58 2.30 -3.17
N ALA A 38 1.13 3.51 -3.12
CA ALA A 38 2.53 3.76 -3.45
C ALA A 38 3.52 3.14 -2.44
N GLY A 39 3.05 2.77 -1.24
CA GLY A 39 3.87 2.14 -0.22
C GLY A 39 4.37 0.75 -0.61
N ARG A 40 5.60 0.41 -0.20
CA ARG A 40 6.27 -0.81 -0.60
C ARG A 40 5.62 -2.06 -0.01
N GLY A 41 5.16 -2.95 -0.89
CA GLY A 41 4.48 -4.19 -0.50
C GLY A 41 3.04 -3.98 -0.04
N ILE A 42 2.48 -2.78 -0.24
CA ILE A 42 1.09 -2.47 0.08
C ILE A 42 0.21 -2.75 -1.14
N GLY A 43 -0.57 -3.83 -1.06
CA GLY A 43 -1.60 -4.14 -2.05
C GLY A 43 -2.95 -3.48 -1.74
N PRO A 44 -3.94 -3.58 -2.64
CA PRO A 44 -5.27 -2.98 -2.45
C PRO A 44 -5.98 -3.48 -1.19
N ASP A 45 -5.74 -4.73 -0.76
CA ASP A 45 -6.35 -5.26 0.47
C ASP A 45 -5.76 -4.60 1.73
N THR A 46 -4.43 -4.50 1.80
CA THR A 46 -3.71 -3.81 2.87
C THR A 46 -4.04 -2.31 2.88
N ALA A 47 -4.10 -1.69 1.70
CA ALA A 47 -4.49 -0.30 1.56
C ALA A 47 -5.90 -0.04 2.11
N GLY A 48 -6.86 -0.91 1.80
CA GLY A 48 -8.20 -0.85 2.36
C GLY A 48 -8.23 -0.95 3.89
N ARG A 49 -7.34 -1.74 4.50
CA ARG A 49 -7.24 -1.80 5.98
C ARG A 49 -6.71 -0.49 6.58
N ILE A 50 -5.69 0.10 5.97
CA ILE A 50 -5.11 1.37 6.43
C ILE A 50 -6.13 2.49 6.31
N LEU A 51 -6.81 2.60 5.16
CA LEU A 51 -7.79 3.66 4.88
C LEU A 51 -9.09 3.53 5.69
N ARG A 52 -9.40 2.35 6.21
CA ARG A 52 -10.51 2.13 7.15
C ARG A 52 -10.18 2.57 8.58
N LYS A 53 -8.89 2.74 8.93
CA LYS A 53 -8.53 3.26 10.25
C LYS A 53 -9.02 4.71 10.35
N GLN A 54 -9.53 5.07 11.52
CA GLN A 54 -9.99 6.43 11.80
C GLN A 54 -8.78 7.32 12.08
N LEU A 55 -8.11 7.75 11.01
CA LEU A 55 -6.91 8.57 11.05
C LEU A 55 -7.33 10.04 11.17
N ARG A 56 -6.85 10.72 12.22
CA ARG A 56 -7.21 12.11 12.53
C ARG A 56 -6.43 13.08 11.63
N ASP A 57 -5.16 12.78 11.42
CA ASP A 57 -4.22 13.63 10.69
C ASP A 57 -3.46 12.86 9.61
N GLU A 58 -2.89 13.60 8.66
CA GLU A 58 -2.04 13.02 7.59
C GLU A 58 -0.79 12.33 8.15
N SER A 59 -0.24 12.85 9.25
CA SER A 59 0.87 12.24 9.97
C SER A 59 0.56 10.81 10.46
N ASP A 60 -0.68 10.54 10.87
CA ASP A 60 -1.09 9.20 11.29
C ASP A 60 -1.22 8.25 10.10
N LEU A 61 -1.64 8.78 8.94
CA LEU A 61 -1.67 8.02 7.69
C LEU A 61 -0.26 7.58 7.29
N VAL A 62 0.69 8.51 7.31
CA VAL A 62 2.10 8.22 6.99
C VAL A 62 2.69 7.19 7.97
N LYS A 63 2.42 7.34 9.27
CA LYS A 63 2.84 6.33 10.27
C LYS A 63 2.26 4.95 9.95
N ALA A 64 0.96 4.88 9.63
CA ALA A 64 0.31 3.61 9.30
C ALA A 64 0.88 2.96 8.02
N ILE A 65 1.30 3.77 7.04
CA ILE A 65 2.00 3.28 5.83
C ILE A 65 3.36 2.68 6.23
N ILE A 66 4.16 3.40 7.02
CA ILE A 66 5.49 2.95 7.47
C ILE A 66 5.38 1.65 8.27
N GLU A 67 4.42 1.54 9.18
CA GLU A 67 4.17 0.30 9.93
C GLU A 67 3.85 -0.88 9.01
N ALA A 68 3.05 -0.65 7.96
CA ALA A 68 2.71 -1.67 6.98
C ALA A 68 3.94 -2.08 6.15
N GLU A 69 4.78 -1.13 5.74
CA GLU A 69 6.04 -1.41 5.03
C GLU A 69 7.01 -2.23 5.89
N ILE A 70 7.15 -1.87 7.18
CA ILE A 70 7.97 -2.65 8.13
C ILE A 70 7.43 -4.06 8.28
N THR A 71 6.11 -4.20 8.38
CA THR A 71 5.45 -5.53 8.48
C THR A 71 5.70 -6.35 7.22
N TYR A 72 5.58 -5.74 6.04
CA TYR A 72 5.92 -6.38 4.78
C TYR A 72 7.38 -6.82 4.76
N ALA A 73 8.32 -5.92 5.06
CA ALA A 73 9.75 -6.22 5.08
C ALA A 73 10.10 -7.36 6.05
N ARG A 74 9.48 -7.38 7.25
CA ARG A 74 9.66 -8.43 8.26
C ARG A 74 9.10 -9.77 7.82
N THR A 75 7.90 -9.78 7.24
CA THR A 75 7.19 -11.01 6.91
C THR A 75 7.59 -11.58 5.56
N ARG A 76 8.06 -10.77 4.61
CA ARG A 76 8.44 -11.19 3.25
C ARG A 76 9.43 -12.36 3.22
N ARG A 77 10.31 -12.49 4.21
CA ARG A 77 11.27 -13.60 4.33
C ARG A 77 10.59 -14.98 4.50
N PHE A 78 9.35 -14.99 4.99
CA PHE A 78 8.57 -16.22 5.26
C PHE A 78 7.57 -16.55 4.15
N TRP A 79 7.58 -15.83 3.03
CA TRP A 79 6.61 -15.97 1.94
C TRP A 79 7.19 -16.75 0.75
N ASP A 80 8.23 -17.54 1.01
CA ASP A 80 8.76 -18.57 0.11
C ASP A 80 7.83 -19.79 0.10
#